data_AF-A0A1S3U820-F1
#
_entry.id   AF-A0A1S3U820-F1
#
_cell.length_a   1.000
_cell.length_b   1.000
_cell.length_c   1.000
_cell.angle_alpha   90.00
_cell.angle_beta   90.00
_cell.angle_gamma   90.00
#
_symmetry.space_group_name_H-M   'P 1'
#
loop_
_entity.id
_entity.type
_entity.pdbx_description
1 polymer ?
#
loop_
_entity_poly.entity_id
_entity_poly.type
_entity_poly.pdbx_seq_one_letter_code
_entity_poly.pdbx_strand_id
1 'polypeptide(L)'
;MDCKKALVETGGDLEKAQEYLRKKGLSSADKKSSRLAAEGRIGSYIHDSRIGVLIEVNCETDFVGRGEKFKELVGDLAMQVVASPQVQFVSIEEKELERQREDLLSKPENIREKIVEGRVSKRLWGACTFRVAFYQG
;
A
#
# COMPACT_ATOMS: atom_id res chain seq x y z
N MET A 1 -22.74 -13.54 -2.04
CA MET A 1 -23.84 -12.92 -2.81
C MET A 1 -23.53 -11.46 -3.17
N ASP A 2 -22.27 -11.10 -3.42
CA ASP A 2 -21.90 -9.69 -3.66
C ASP A 2 -22.12 -9.25 -5.11
N CYS A 3 -21.90 -10.14 -6.08
CA CYS A 3 -22.18 -9.85 -7.50
C CYS A 3 -23.67 -9.60 -7.73
N LYS A 4 -24.55 -10.40 -7.11
CA LYS A 4 -26.01 -10.19 -7.20
C LYS A 4 -26.42 -8.84 -6.60
N LYS A 5 -25.87 -8.48 -5.43
CA LYS A 5 -26.14 -7.17 -4.81
C LYS A 5 -25.65 -6.03 -5.69
N ALA A 6 -24.42 -6.14 -6.21
CA ALA A 6 -23.87 -5.12 -7.11
C ALA A 6 -24.78 -4.90 -8.33
N LEU A 7 -25.24 -5.97 -8.99
CA LEU A 7 -26.13 -5.85 -10.14
C LEU A 7 -27.50 -5.25 -9.79
N VAL A 8 -28.06 -5.57 -8.61
CA VAL A 8 -29.34 -4.98 -8.17
C VAL A 8 -29.18 -3.48 -7.91
N GLU A 9 -28.12 -3.07 -7.21
CA GLU A 9 -27.85 -1.67 -6.88
C GLU A 9 -27.50 -0.82 -8.11
N THR A 10 -26.97 -1.44 -9.17
CA THR A 10 -26.62 -0.74 -10.42
C THR A 10 -27.63 -0.93 -11.54
N GLY A 11 -28.78 -1.56 -11.28
CA GLY A 11 -29.83 -1.78 -12.27
C GLY A 11 -29.41 -2.70 -13.43
N GLY A 12 -28.47 -3.61 -13.19
CA GLY A 12 -27.95 -4.55 -14.18
C GLY A 12 -26.79 -4.02 -15.04
N ASP A 13 -26.35 -2.78 -14.82
CA ASP A 13 -25.20 -2.20 -15.49
C ASP A 13 -23.90 -2.85 -15.00
N LEU A 14 -23.19 -3.54 -15.90
CA LEU A 14 -21.99 -4.31 -15.60
C LEU A 14 -20.80 -3.42 -15.23
N GLU A 15 -20.61 -2.28 -15.90
CA GLU A 15 -19.49 -1.38 -15.62
C GLU A 15 -19.66 -0.73 -14.25
N LYS A 16 -20.86 -0.24 -13.96
CA LYS A 16 -21.17 0.32 -12.64
C LYS A 16 -21.09 -0.74 -11.56
N ALA A 17 -21.51 -1.99 -11.83
CA ALA A 17 -21.40 -3.08 -10.88
C ALA A 17 -19.94 -3.40 -10.55
N GLN A 18 -19.04 -3.38 -11.55
CA GLN A 18 -17.60 -3.55 -11.33
C GLN A 18 -17.04 -2.42 -10.46
N GLU A 19 -17.39 -1.17 -10.75
CA GLU A 19 -16.94 -0.04 -9.94
C GLU A 19 -17.46 -0.11 -8.50
N TYR A 20 -18.73 -0.49 -8.33
CA TYR A 20 -19.34 -0.74 -7.02
C TYR A 20 -18.58 -1.83 -6.25
N LEU A 21 -18.27 -2.96 -6.89
CA LEU A 21 -17.51 -4.05 -6.28
C LEU A 21 -16.08 -3.62 -5.92
N ARG A 22 -15.44 -2.78 -6.74
CA ARG A 22 -14.11 -2.23 -6.45
C ARG A 22 -14.13 -1.36 -5.19
N LYS A 23 -15.09 -0.44 -5.08
CA LYS A 23 -15.27 0.42 -3.89
C LYS A 23 -15.58 -0.41 -2.64
N LYS A 24 -16.46 -1.40 -2.77
CA LYS A 24 -16.81 -2.32 -1.68
C LYS A 24 -15.63 -3.20 -1.25
N GLY A 25 -14.80 -3.62 -2.21
CA GLY A 25 -13.59 -4.39 -1.97
C GLY A 25 -12.60 -3.64 -1.09
N LEU A 26 -12.40 -2.34 -1.34
CA LEU A 26 -11.55 -1.47 -0.51
C LEU A 26 -12.03 -1.44 0.94
N SER A 27 -13.32 -1.16 1.16
CA SER A 27 -13.89 -1.16 2.52
C SER A 27 -13.77 -2.51 3.22
N SER A 28 -13.87 -3.61 2.46
CA SER A 28 -13.72 -4.95 3.00
C SER A 28 -12.27 -5.27 3.36
N ALA A 29 -11.30 -4.74 2.61
CA ALA A 29 -9.88 -4.84 2.92
C ALA A 29 -9.54 -4.04 4.18
N ASP A 30 -10.05 -2.81 4.31
CA ASP A 30 -9.84 -1.98 5.51
C ASP A 30 -10.32 -2.69 6.78
N LYS A 31 -11.47 -3.35 6.72
CA LYS A 31 -12.00 -4.14 7.85
C LYS A 31 -11.15 -5.36 8.21
N LYS A 32 -10.35 -5.85 7.28
CA LYS A 32 -9.44 -6.98 7.49
C LYS A 32 -8.03 -6.55 7.90
N SER A 33 -7.69 -5.27 7.74
CA SER A 33 -6.34 -4.74 8.04
C SER A 33 -5.91 -4.93 9.50
N SER A 34 -6.86 -5.02 10.43
CA SER A 34 -6.59 -5.25 11.86
C SER A 34 -6.35 -6.72 12.22
N ARG A 35 -6.52 -7.65 11.26
CA ARG A 35 -6.30 -9.07 11.50
C ARG A 35 -4.82 -9.40 11.43
N LEU A 36 -4.40 -10.37 12.24
CA LEU A 36 -3.03 -10.85 12.21
C LEU A 36 -2.78 -11.64 10.92
N ALA A 37 -1.82 -11.18 10.12
CA ALA A 37 -1.30 -11.87 8.95
C ALA A 37 0.12 -12.37 9.27
N ALA A 38 0.22 -13.58 9.82
CA ALA A 38 1.50 -14.17 10.24
C ALA A 38 2.12 -15.10 9.20
N GLU A 39 1.34 -15.52 8.20
CA GLU A 39 1.82 -16.31 7.06
C GLU A 39 2.20 -15.37 5.91
N GLY A 40 2.76 -15.88 4.82
CA GLY A 40 3.12 -15.04 3.69
C GLY A 40 4.08 -15.66 2.70
N ARG A 41 4.70 -14.79 1.91
CA ARG A 41 5.75 -15.16 0.97
C ARG A 41 6.81 -14.06 0.88
N ILE A 42 8.06 -14.49 0.81
CA ILE A 42 9.18 -13.63 0.43
C ILE A 42 9.37 -13.72 -1.09
N GLY A 43 9.33 -12.58 -1.75
CA GLY A 43 9.67 -12.40 -3.15
C GLY A 43 11.06 -11.80 -3.31
N SER A 44 11.74 -12.18 -4.38
CA SER A 44 13.02 -11.60 -4.77
C SER A 44 12.99 -11.24 -6.25
N TYR A 45 13.51 -10.07 -6.60
CA TYR A 45 13.70 -9.66 -7.99
C TYR A 45 15.07 -9.03 -8.18
N ILE A 46 15.78 -9.40 -9.24
CA ILE A 46 17.09 -8.85 -9.58
C ILE A 46 16.98 -8.22 -10.97
N HIS A 47 17.26 -6.92 -11.05
CA HIS A 47 17.31 -6.18 -12.30
C HIS A 47 18.77 -5.99 -12.73
N ASP A 48 19.10 -6.52 -13.90
CA ASP A 48 20.40 -6.41 -14.57
C ASP A 48 21.62 -6.73 -13.69
N SER A 49 21.47 -7.62 -12.71
CA SER A 49 22.51 -7.98 -11.72
C SER A 49 23.08 -6.79 -10.93
N ARG A 50 22.40 -5.65 -10.94
CA ARG A 50 22.82 -4.40 -10.27
C ARG A 50 21.91 -4.04 -9.10
N ILE A 51 20.61 -4.27 -9.24
CA ILE A 51 19.61 -3.90 -8.24
C ILE A 51 18.88 -5.18 -7.81
N GLY A 52 19.02 -5.55 -6.54
CA GLY A 52 18.29 -6.64 -5.92
C GLY A 52 17.22 -6.11 -4.98
N VAL A 53 16.01 -6.65 -5.08
CA VAL A 53 14.88 -6.35 -4.19
C VAL A 53 14.46 -7.64 -3.50
N LEU A 54 14.25 -7.54 -2.19
CA LEU A 54 13.54 -8.53 -1.38
C LEU A 54 12.28 -7.88 -0.84
N ILE A 55 11.15 -8.56 -0.97
CA ILE A 55 9.86 -8.11 -0.45
C ILE A 55 9.23 -9.23 0.36
N GLU A 56 8.70 -8.90 1.54
CA GLU A 56 7.85 -9.80 2.30
C GLU A 56 6.40 -9.33 2.15
N VAL A 57 5.52 -10.23 1.75
CA VAL A 57 4.08 -9.97 1.70
C VAL A 57 3.38 -10.99 2.57
N ASN A 58 2.76 -10.51 3.64
CA ASN A 58 2.06 -11.35 4.59
C ASN A 58 0.59 -11.58 4.19
N CYS A 59 0.06 -12.73 4.61
CA CYS A 59 -1.34 -13.12 4.46
C CYS A 59 -1.83 -13.89 5.70
N GLU A 60 -3.14 -14.09 5.83
CA GLU A 60 -3.72 -14.78 6.99
C GLU A 60 -3.37 -16.28 7.03
N THR A 61 -3.24 -16.95 5.89
CA THR A 61 -3.02 -18.40 5.81
C THR A 61 -1.98 -18.81 4.77
N ASP A 62 -1.31 -19.93 5.01
CA ASP A 62 -0.29 -20.50 4.13
C ASP A 62 -0.85 -20.91 2.75
N PHE A 63 -2.11 -21.36 2.70
CA PHE A 63 -2.80 -21.71 1.47
C PHE A 63 -2.85 -20.53 0.49
N VAL A 64 -3.08 -19.31 1.00
CA VAL A 64 -3.05 -18.10 0.17
C VAL A 64 -1.63 -17.80 -0.31
N GLY A 65 -0.64 -17.85 0.59
CA GLY A 65 0.77 -17.57 0.27
C GLY A 65 1.39 -18.53 -0.76
N ARG A 66 0.83 -19.73 -0.91
CA ARG A 66 1.24 -20.74 -1.90
C ARG A 66 0.49 -20.65 -3.22
N GLY A 67 -0.60 -19.89 -3.31
CA GLY A 67 -1.40 -19.77 -4.53
C GLY A 67 -0.71 -18.98 -5.63
N GLU A 68 -0.88 -19.39 -6.89
CA GLU A 68 -0.22 -18.75 -8.05
C GLU A 68 -0.48 -17.25 -8.14
N LYS A 69 -1.73 -16.81 -7.94
CA LYS A 69 -2.07 -15.38 -7.93
C LYS A 69 -1.31 -14.57 -6.88
N PHE A 70 -1.02 -15.16 -5.72
CA PHE A 70 -0.26 -14.49 -4.67
C PHE A 70 1.23 -14.42 -5.04
N LYS A 71 1.76 -15.47 -5.68
CA LYS A 71 3.14 -15.46 -6.20
C LYS A 71 3.33 -14.41 -7.29
N GLU A 72 2.39 -14.33 -8.23
CA GLU A 72 2.36 -13.30 -9.28
C GLU A 72 2.35 -11.90 -8.66
N LEU A 73 1.42 -11.63 -7.73
CA LEU A 73 1.36 -10.36 -7.01
C LEU A 73 2.69 -9.98 -6.33
N VAL A 74 3.31 -10.94 -5.63
CA VAL A 74 4.58 -10.72 -4.93
C VAL A 74 5.71 -10.38 -5.92
N GLY A 75 5.74 -11.03 -7.09
CA GLY A 75 6.69 -10.75 -8.15
C GLY A 75 6.48 -9.36 -8.77
N ASP A 76 5.23 -9.02 -9.09
CA ASP A 76 4.85 -7.72 -9.64
C ASP A 76 5.22 -6.58 -8.69
N LEU A 77 4.98 -6.76 -7.39
CA LEU A 77 5.37 -5.80 -6.37
C LEU A 77 6.90 -5.63 -6.27
N ALA A 78 7.67 -6.73 -6.34
CA ALA A 78 9.13 -6.66 -6.31
C ALA A 78 9.68 -5.88 -7.53
N MET A 79 9.10 -6.10 -8.70
CA MET A 79 9.44 -5.37 -9.92
C MET A 79 9.02 -3.89 -9.86
N GLN A 80 7.85 -3.60 -9.30
CA GLN A 80 7.36 -2.24 -9.10
C GLN A 80 8.31 -1.41 -8.22
N VAL A 81 8.88 -2.03 -7.18
CA VAL A 81 9.87 -1.37 -6.30
C VAL A 81 11.12 -0.97 -7.09
N VAL A 82 11.61 -1.83 -8.00
CA VAL A 82 12.74 -1.48 -8.87
C VAL A 82 12.37 -0.35 -9.84
N ALA A 83 11.18 -0.40 -10.44
CA ALA A 83 10.70 0.61 -11.37
C ALA A 83 10.48 1.99 -10.71
N SER A 84 10.41 2.03 -9.37
CA SER A 84 10.15 3.23 -8.59
C SER A 84 11.36 3.60 -7.71
N PRO A 85 12.50 4.06 -8.26
CA PRO A 85 13.73 4.30 -7.49
C PRO A 85 13.61 5.38 -6.39
N GLN A 86 12.48 6.08 -6.30
CA GLN A 86 12.17 7.07 -5.27
C GLN A 86 11.53 6.49 -4.01
N VAL A 87 11.46 5.16 -3.83
CA VAL A 87 10.96 4.58 -2.58
C VAL A 87 11.83 4.99 -1.40
N GLN A 88 11.41 6.03 -0.67
CA GLN A 88 11.89 6.33 0.66
C GLN A 88 10.91 5.70 1.66
N PHE A 89 11.42 4.77 2.47
CA PHE A 89 10.71 4.31 3.65
C PHE A 89 10.56 5.50 4.59
N VAL A 90 9.32 5.91 4.85
CA VAL A 90 8.99 6.78 5.99
C VAL A 90 8.52 5.84 7.09
N SER A 91 9.42 5.48 8.01
CA SER A 91 9.00 4.76 9.22
C SER A 91 8.19 5.72 10.11
N ILE A 92 7.37 5.16 11.01
CA ILE A 92 6.63 5.95 12.02
C ILE A 92 7.59 6.84 12.84
N GLU A 93 8.86 6.43 12.94
CA GLU A 93 9.92 7.17 13.62
C GLU A 93 10.27 8.49 12.92
N GLU A 94 10.07 8.61 11.60
CA GLU A 94 10.35 9.85 10.88
C GLU A 94 9.35 10.97 11.23
N LYS A 95 8.10 10.61 11.57
CA LYS A 95 7.11 11.57 12.09
C LYS A 95 7.53 12.11 13.46
N GLU A 96 8.09 11.26 14.30
CA GLU A 96 8.58 11.64 15.63
C GLU A 96 9.89 12.46 15.53
N LEU A 97 10.79 12.08 14.62
CA LEU A 97 11.99 12.86 14.28
C LEU A 97 11.65 14.25 13.74
N GLU A 98 10.69 14.36 12.81
CA GLU A 98 10.20 15.66 12.32
C GLU A 98 9.56 16.47 13.43
N ARG A 99 8.84 15.83 14.36
CA ARG A 99 8.29 16.51 15.53
C ARG A 99 9.43 17.17 16.31
N GLN A 100 10.53 16.48 16.55
CA GLN A 100 11.65 16.93 17.41
C GLN A 100 12.58 18.01 16.80
N ARG A 101 12.36 18.45 15.56
CA ARG A 101 13.20 19.50 14.95
C ARG A 101 13.08 20.85 15.66
N GLU A 102 14.21 21.55 15.82
CA GLU A 102 14.31 22.82 16.56
C GLU A 102 13.39 23.93 16.02
N ASP A 103 13.13 23.94 14.70
CA ASP A 103 12.25 24.89 14.02
C ASP A 103 10.76 24.72 14.39
N LEU A 104 10.42 23.62 15.06
CA LEU A 104 9.07 23.24 15.46
C LEU A 104 8.83 23.28 16.97
N LEU A 105 9.90 23.27 17.79
CA LEU A 105 9.81 23.37 19.25
C LEU A 105 9.29 24.73 19.74
N SER A 106 9.48 25.79 18.95
CA SER A 106 9.02 27.14 19.26
C SER A 106 7.54 27.40 18.93
N LYS A 107 6.82 26.42 18.37
CA LYS A 107 5.44 26.56 17.90
C LYS A 107 4.44 25.87 18.84
N PRO A 108 3.20 26.40 18.96
CA PRO A 108 2.13 25.72 19.69
C PRO A 108 1.86 24.32 19.13
N GLU A 109 1.51 23.38 20.01
CA GLU A 109 1.38 21.95 19.70
C GLU A 109 0.42 21.68 18.53
N ASN A 110 -0.73 22.36 18.50
CA ASN A 110 -1.73 22.28 17.42
C ASN A 110 -1.22 22.75 16.05
N ILE A 111 -0.24 23.65 16.00
CA ILE A 111 0.37 24.15 14.75
C ILE A 111 1.50 23.22 14.32
N ARG A 112 2.29 22.72 15.29
CA ARG A 112 3.37 21.75 15.08
C ARG A 112 2.85 20.48 14.41
N GLU A 113 1.73 19.94 14.88
CA GLU A 113 1.13 18.73 14.29
C GLU A 113 0.71 18.92 12.83
N LYS A 114 0.03 20.01 12.50
CA LYS A 114 -0.38 20.30 11.12
C LYS A 114 0.80 20.50 10.17
N ILE A 115 1.88 21.11 10.65
CA ILE A 115 3.10 21.31 9.84
C ILE A 115 3.81 19.96 9.59
N VAL A 116 3.97 19.15 10.63
CA VAL A 116 4.57 17.81 10.51
C VAL A 116 3.74 16.95 9.57
N GLU A 117 2.41 16.95 9.72
CA GLU A 117 1.50 16.21 8.85
C GLU A 117 1.62 16.66 7.38
N GLY A 118 1.68 17.97 7.12
CA GLY A 118 1.86 18.51 5.77
C GLY A 118 3.22 18.15 5.16
N ARG A 119 4.31 18.20 5.95
CA ARG A 119 5.67 17.83 5.51
C ARG A 119 5.75 16.34 5.19
N VAL A 120 5.25 15.49 6.10
CA VAL A 120 5.19 14.04 5.93
C VAL A 120 4.31 13.68 4.73
N SER A 121 3.13 14.28 4.60
CA SER A 121 2.24 14.02 3.46
C SER A 121 2.86 14.43 2.12
N LYS A 122 3.59 15.56 2.05
CA LYS A 122 4.27 16.00 0.83
C LYS A 122 5.42 15.08 0.44
N ARG A 123 6.16 14.57 1.44
CA ARG A 123 7.25 13.62 1.23
C ARG A 123 6.74 12.24 0.81
N LEU A 124 5.68 11.76 1.46
CA LEU A 124 5.00 10.50 1.13
C LEU A 124 4.37 10.49 -0.26
N TRP A 125 3.89 11.64 -0.75
CA TRP A 125 3.23 11.73 -2.05
C TRP A 125 4.14 11.35 -3.23
N GLY A 126 5.44 11.65 -3.15
CA GLY A 126 6.42 11.24 -4.17
C GLY A 126 7.11 9.91 -3.89
N ALA A 127 7.16 9.47 -2.63
CA ALA A 127 8.04 8.37 -2.20
C ALA A 127 7.32 7.02 -1.94
N CYS A 128 6.00 6.98 -1.82
CA CYS A 128 5.32 5.76 -1.36
C CYS A 128 4.90 4.84 -2.51
N THR A 129 5.46 3.63 -2.56
CA THR A 129 5.15 2.57 -3.55
C THR A 129 3.65 2.25 -3.66
N PHE A 130 2.90 2.39 -2.56
CA PHE A 130 1.45 2.12 -2.55
C PHE A 130 0.61 3.09 -3.39
N ARG A 131 1.19 4.23 -3.81
CA ARG A 131 0.49 5.26 -4.62
C ARG A 131 1.08 5.45 -6.02
N VAL A 132 2.20 4.80 -6.35
CA VAL A 132 2.73 4.81 -7.71
C VAL A 132 1.81 3.97 -8.58
N ALA A 133 1.42 4.49 -9.75
CA ALA A 133 0.61 3.74 -10.71
C ALA A 133 1.23 2.37 -10.96
N PHE A 134 0.43 1.31 -10.82
CA PHE A 134 0.86 -0.07 -11.02
C PHE A 134 1.47 -0.18 -12.42
N TYR A 135 2.76 -0.49 -12.51
CA TYR A 135 3.45 -0.63 -13.78
C TYR A 135 3.04 -1.97 -14.38
N GLN A 136 2.07 -1.96 -15.29
CA GLN A 136 1.78 -3.10 -16.16
C GLN A 136 2.65 -2.93 -17.40
N GLY A 137 3.78 -3.65 -17.42
CA GLY A 137 4.59 -3.83 -18.63
C GLY A 137 3.92 -4.81 -19.59
#